data_AF-A0A2H0AFQ9-F1
#
_entry.id   AF-A0A2H0AFQ9-F1
#
_cell.length_a   1.000
_cell.length_b   1.000
_cell.length_c   1.000
_cell.angle_alpha   90.00
_cell.angle_beta   90.00
_cell.angle_gamma   90.00
#
_symmetry.space_group_name_H-M   'P 1'
#
loop_
_entity.id
_entity.type
_entity.pdbx_description
1 polymer ?
#
loop_
_entity_poly.entity_id
_entity_poly.type
_entity_poly.pdbx_seq_one_letter_code
_entity_poly.pdbx_strand_id
1 'polypeptide(L)'
;MNPSELLGSEVMQALITEVSGRYPDRFIFFDSPPLQAASETSVLAKQVDGIVLVVRWGRSGRKQVQQLVETLGKEKILGVVFNACETGRLESKLQGYSHGYDYYYTSGYGRKD
;
A
#
# COMPACT_ATOMS: atom_id res chain seq x y z
N MET A 1 -9.35 -11.73 25.49
CA MET A 1 -8.75 -11.99 24.18
C MET A 1 -9.32 -10.98 23.20
N ASN A 2 -8.52 -10.02 22.76
CA ASN A 2 -8.90 -9.09 21.68
C ASN A 2 -8.45 -9.65 20.32
N PRO A 3 -8.91 -9.10 19.18
CA PRO A 3 -8.58 -9.69 17.88
C PRO A 3 -7.07 -9.61 17.56
N SER A 4 -6.35 -8.59 18.03
CA SER A 4 -4.89 -8.49 17.85
C SER A 4 -4.15 -9.63 18.55
N GLU A 5 -4.56 -9.98 19.77
CA GLU A 5 -4.02 -11.11 20.52
C GLU A 5 -4.30 -12.44 19.82
N LEU A 6 -5.52 -12.62 19.30
CA LEU A 6 -5.88 -13.83 18.56
C LEU A 6 -5.04 -13.98 17.29
N LEU A 7 -4.90 -12.89 16.51
CA LEU A 7 -4.10 -12.86 15.30
C LEU A 7 -2.61 -13.08 15.59
N GLY A 8 -2.11 -12.64 16.75
CA GLY A 8 -0.71 -12.84 17.16
C GLY A 8 -0.43 -14.16 17.87
N SER A 9 -1.45 -14.96 18.14
CA SER A 9 -1.34 -16.18 18.94
C SER A 9 -0.58 -17.29 18.23
N GLU A 10 -0.01 -18.22 19.00
CA GLU A 10 0.63 -19.44 18.48
C GLU A 10 -0.35 -20.30 17.67
N VAL A 11 -1.63 -20.31 18.06
CA VAL A 11 -2.68 -21.04 17.34
C VAL A 11 -2.86 -20.48 15.92
N MET A 12 -2.84 -19.15 15.76
CA MET A 12 -2.92 -18.52 14.43
C MET A 12 -1.67 -18.84 13.60
N GLN A 13 -0.48 -18.76 14.18
CA GLN A 13 0.76 -19.10 13.48
C GLN A 13 0.79 -20.55 13.01
N ALA A 14 0.33 -21.49 13.86
CA ALA A 14 0.20 -22.89 13.49
C ALA A 14 -0.79 -23.09 12.34
N LEU A 15 -1.94 -22.39 12.36
CA LEU A 15 -2.93 -22.42 11.28
C LEU A 15 -2.34 -21.90 9.96
N ILE A 16 -1.64 -20.77 9.98
CA ILE A 16 -1.01 -20.20 8.77
C ILE A 16 0.01 -21.18 8.19
N THR A 17 0.86 -21.75 9.03
CA THR A 17 1.89 -22.73 8.62
C THR A 17 1.26 -23.98 8.01
N GLU A 18 0.20 -24.49 8.65
CA GLU A 18 -0.52 -25.67 8.20
C GLU A 18 -1.19 -25.43 6.85
N VAL A 19 -1.95 -24.34 6.71
CA VAL A 19 -2.71 -24.03 5.48
C VAL A 19 -1.77 -23.68 4.32
N SER A 20 -0.67 -22.97 4.58
CA SER A 20 0.31 -22.62 3.54
C SER A 20 1.11 -23.84 3.07
N GLY A 21 1.40 -24.80 3.94
CA GLY A 21 2.16 -26.01 3.61
C GLY A 21 1.40 -27.08 2.82
N ARG A 22 0.08 -27.00 2.68
CA ARG A 22 -0.72 -28.06 2.02
C ARG A 22 -0.44 -28.21 0.52
N TYR A 23 -0.12 -27.11 -0.16
CA TYR A 23 0.10 -27.10 -1.61
C TYR A 23 1.23 -26.13 -1.96
N PRO A 24 2.19 -26.51 -2.83
CA PRO A 24 3.36 -25.71 -3.13
C PRO A 24 3.08 -24.43 -3.92
N ASP A 25 1.93 -24.34 -4.59
CA ASP A 25 1.49 -23.25 -5.47
C ASP A 25 0.37 -22.38 -4.87
N ARG A 26 0.15 -22.50 -3.55
CA ARG A 26 -0.93 -21.80 -2.85
C ARG A 26 -0.54 -20.36 -2.50
N PHE A 27 -1.47 -19.45 -2.75
CA PHE A 27 -1.44 -18.09 -2.21
C PHE A 27 -2.55 -17.92 -1.17
N ILE A 28 -2.23 -17.26 -0.06
CA ILE A 28 -3.18 -16.94 1.00
C ILE A 28 -3.25 -15.42 1.10
N PHE A 29 -4.46 -14.88 0.92
CA PHE A 29 -4.72 -13.45 1.05
C PHE A 29 -5.36 -13.16 2.40
N PHE A 30 -4.74 -12.28 3.16
CA PHE A 30 -5.31 -11.72 4.39
C PHE A 30 -5.90 -10.36 4.07
N ASP A 31 -7.20 -10.20 4.32
CA ASP A 31 -7.82 -8.88 4.34
C ASP A 31 -7.69 -8.29 5.74
N SER A 32 -7.18 -7.06 5.82
CA SER A 32 -6.91 -6.38 7.09
C SER A 32 -7.73 -5.09 7.17
N PRO A 33 -8.19 -4.70 8.37
CA PRO A 33 -8.79 -3.38 8.55
C PRO A 33 -7.80 -2.25 8.18
N PRO A 34 -8.30 -1.02 7.91
CA PRO A 34 -7.44 0.11 7.62
C PRO A 34 -6.40 0.31 8.72
N LEU A 35 -5.11 0.42 8.36
CA LEU A 35 -4.00 0.45 9.33
C LEU A 35 -4.05 1.61 10.33
N GLN A 36 -4.80 2.66 10.04
CA GLN A 36 -5.02 3.77 10.98
C GLN A 36 -5.88 3.37 12.19
N ALA A 37 -6.53 2.20 12.14
CA ALA A 37 -7.54 1.77 13.10
C ALA A 37 -7.22 0.45 13.83
N ALA A 38 -6.14 -0.28 13.54
CA ALA A 38 -5.95 -1.56 14.20
C ALA A 38 -4.49 -1.99 14.35
N SER A 39 -4.10 -2.22 15.61
CA SER A 39 -2.93 -3.04 15.99
C SER A 39 -2.90 -4.40 15.29
N GLU A 40 -4.07 -4.91 14.90
CA GLU A 40 -4.29 -6.16 14.18
C GLU A 40 -3.48 -6.25 12.90
N THR A 41 -3.46 -5.18 12.11
CA THR A 41 -2.77 -5.19 10.81
C THR A 41 -1.26 -5.24 10.99
N SER A 42 -0.72 -4.57 11.99
CA SER A 42 0.72 -4.64 12.30
C SER A 42 1.13 -6.02 12.82
N VAL A 43 0.22 -6.73 13.51
CA VAL A 43 0.45 -8.11 13.96
C VAL A 43 0.40 -9.09 12.78
N LEU A 44 -0.56 -8.93 11.87
CA LEU A 44 -0.64 -9.70 10.63
C LEU A 44 0.55 -9.45 9.70
N ALA A 45 0.99 -8.19 9.58
CA ALA A 45 2.13 -7.81 8.75
C ALA A 45 3.42 -8.57 9.12
N LYS A 46 3.56 -9.02 10.37
CA LYS A 46 4.70 -9.84 10.81
C LYS A 46 4.64 -11.29 10.31
N GLN A 47 3.45 -11.79 10.00
CA GLN A 47 3.18 -13.18 9.65
C GLN A 47 3.01 -13.43 8.14
N VAL A 48 2.95 -12.37 7.32
CA VAL A 48 2.85 -12.45 5.86
C VAL A 48 4.19 -12.21 5.18
N ASP A 49 4.36 -12.81 4.00
CA ASP A 49 5.55 -12.66 3.17
C ASP A 49 5.62 -11.31 2.46
N GLY A 50 4.45 -10.74 2.13
CA GLY A 50 4.37 -9.47 1.43
C GLY A 50 3.02 -8.78 1.59
N ILE A 51 3.00 -7.48 1.32
CA ILE A 51 1.88 -6.58 1.54
C ILE A 51 1.56 -5.85 0.24
N VAL A 52 0.30 -5.87 -0.16
CA VAL A 52 -0.23 -5.01 -1.22
C VAL A 52 -0.98 -3.85 -0.56
N LEU A 53 -0.49 -2.62 -0.76
CA LEU A 53 -1.08 -1.46 -0.13
C LEU A 53 -2.19 -0.87 -1.01
N VAL A 54 -3.43 -0.84 -0.51
CA VAL A 54 -4.56 -0.22 -1.21
C VAL A 54 -4.73 1.24 -0.77
N VAL A 55 -4.61 2.18 -1.72
CA VAL A 55 -4.70 3.62 -1.46
C VAL A 55 -5.88 4.19 -2.25
N ARG A 56 -6.85 4.81 -1.57
CA ARG A 56 -8.03 5.37 -2.23
C ARG A 56 -7.76 6.79 -2.73
N TRP A 57 -8.00 7.02 -4.02
CA TRP A 57 -7.86 8.33 -4.66
C TRP A 57 -8.75 9.39 -3.99
N GLY A 58 -8.19 10.59 -3.82
CA GLY A 58 -8.87 11.74 -3.24
C GLY A 58 -9.24 11.63 -1.76
N ARG A 59 -8.95 10.51 -1.09
CA ARG A 59 -9.31 10.25 0.30
C ARG A 59 -8.10 9.97 1.19
N SER A 60 -7.14 9.18 0.72
CA SER A 60 -5.94 8.85 1.48
C SER A 60 -4.89 9.96 1.37
N GLY A 61 -4.51 10.56 2.51
CA GLY A 61 -3.51 11.64 2.55
C GLY A 61 -2.08 11.13 2.35
N ARG A 62 -1.28 11.84 1.53
CA ARG A 62 0.12 11.44 1.21
C ARG A 62 0.97 11.17 2.46
N LYS A 63 0.88 12.04 3.48
CA LYS A 63 1.65 11.89 4.73
C LYS A 63 1.26 10.61 5.49
N GLN A 64 -0.03 10.29 5.54
CA GLN A 64 -0.52 9.06 6.20
C GLN A 64 -0.03 7.81 5.47
N VAL A 65 -0.07 7.81 4.13
CA VAL A 65 0.47 6.71 3.32
C VAL A 65 1.98 6.56 3.53
N GLN A 66 2.72 7.66 3.63
CA GLN A 66 4.17 7.60 3.87
C GLN A 66 4.51 7.03 5.24
N GLN A 67 3.84 7.50 6.31
CA GLN A 67 4.01 6.95 7.66
C GLN A 67 3.66 5.46 7.72
N LEU A 68 2.66 5.06 6.96
CA LEU A 68 2.24 3.67 6.87
C LEU A 68 3.33 2.78 6.23
N VAL A 69 3.90 3.24 5.12
CA VAL A 69 5.01 2.57 4.44
C VAL A 69 6.22 2.43 5.36
N GLU A 70 6.52 3.47 6.15
CA GLU A 70 7.61 3.44 7.15
C GLU A 70 7.32 2.46 8.29
N THR A 71 6.06 2.36 8.74
CA THR A 71 5.65 1.46 9.83
C THR A 71 5.68 -0.02 9.41
N LEU A 72 5.28 -0.32 8.18
CA LEU A 72 5.20 -1.68 7.67
C LEU A 72 6.53 -2.24 7.17
N GLY A 73 7.50 -1.38 6.91
CA GLY A 73 8.74 -1.75 6.21
C GLY A 73 8.54 -1.73 4.70
N LYS A 74 9.34 -0.92 4.01
CA LYS A 74 9.27 -0.76 2.54
C LYS A 74 9.52 -2.08 1.81
N GLU A 75 10.40 -2.91 2.37
CA GLU A 75 10.83 -4.20 1.85
C GLU A 75 9.72 -5.25 1.82
N LYS A 76 8.71 -5.14 2.69
CA LYS A 76 7.55 -6.04 2.68
C LYS A 76 6.47 -5.60 1.69
N ILE A 77 6.52 -4.38 1.16
CA ILE A 77 5.50 -3.87 0.26
C ILE A 77 5.79 -4.32 -1.17
N LEU A 78 4.96 -5.22 -1.67
CA LEU A 78 5.06 -5.74 -3.03
C LEU A 78 4.60 -4.73 -4.08
N GLY A 79 3.69 -3.82 -3.70
CA GLY A 79 3.16 -2.80 -4.59
C GLY A 79 2.02 -2.00 -3.98
N VAL A 80 1.56 -1.01 -4.74
CA VAL A 80 0.45 -0.13 -4.36
C VAL A 80 -0.67 -0.22 -5.39
N VAL A 81 -1.88 -0.49 -4.93
CA VAL A 81 -3.09 -0.42 -5.73
C VAL A 81 -3.77 0.92 -5.47
N PHE A 82 -3.77 1.79 -6.48
CA PHE A 82 -4.45 3.07 -6.41
C PHE A 82 -5.91 2.92 -6.86
N ASN A 83 -6.83 2.95 -5.89
CA ASN A 83 -8.22 2.56 -6.08
C ASN A 83 -9.17 3.76 -6.17
N ALA A 84 -10.34 3.55 -6.79
CA ALA A 84 -11.42 4.53 -6.94
C ALA A 84 -10.99 5.84 -7.62
N CYS A 85 -10.10 5.73 -8.60
CA CYS A 85 -9.74 6.86 -9.45
C CYS A 85 -10.91 7.20 -10.37
N GLU A 86 -11.40 8.44 -10.32
CA GLU A 86 -12.29 8.97 -11.35
C GLU A 86 -11.45 9.24 -12.62
N THR A 87 -11.62 8.42 -13.65
CA THR A 87 -10.79 8.39 -14.86
C THR A 87 -10.63 9.78 -15.50
N GLY A 88 -11.73 10.55 -15.64
CA GLY A 88 -11.69 11.89 -16.25
C GLY A 88 -10.95 12.96 -15.44
N ARG A 89 -10.84 12.79 -14.11
CA ARG A 89 -10.07 13.71 -13.24
C ARG A 89 -8.61 13.32 -13.09
N LEU A 90 -8.29 12.03 -13.29
CA LEU A 90 -6.92 11.56 -13.30
C LEU A 90 -6.21 12.00 -14.59
N GLU A 91 -6.86 11.83 -15.74
CA GLU A 91 -6.31 12.28 -17.04
C GLU A 91 -6.03 13.77 -17.07
N SER A 92 -6.97 14.61 -16.62
CA SER A 92 -6.77 16.07 -16.54
C SER A 92 -5.65 16.49 -15.59
N LYS A 93 -5.48 15.80 -14.45
CA LYS A 93 -4.34 16.05 -13.54
C LYS A 93 -3.01 15.59 -14.10
N LEU A 94 -2.96 14.44 -14.77
CA LEU A 94 -1.75 13.93 -15.41
C LEU A 94 -1.33 14.82 -16.59
N GLN A 95 -2.28 15.28 -17.39
CA GLN A 95 -2.04 16.26 -18.44
C GLN A 95 -1.50 17.58 -17.87
N GLY A 96 -2.08 18.09 -16.78
CA GLY A 96 -1.57 19.30 -16.10
C GLY A 96 -0.14 19.14 -15.57
N TYR A 97 0.20 17.98 -15.00
CA TYR A 97 1.56 17.67 -14.57
C TYR A 97 2.54 17.61 -15.76
N SER A 98 2.15 16.98 -16.86
CA SER A 98 2.95 16.92 -18.08
C SER A 98 3.20 18.31 -18.67
N HIS A 99 2.18 19.17 -18.72
CA HIS A 99 2.31 20.55 -19.22
C HIS A 99 3.21 21.39 -18.32
N GLY A 100 3.10 21.25 -17.00
CA GLY A 100 3.98 21.94 -16.06
C GLY A 100 5.45 21.53 -16.22
N TYR A 101 5.71 20.26 -16.49
CA TYR A 101 7.07 19.74 -16.72
C TYR A 101 7.65 20.26 -18.05
N ASP A 102 6.84 20.25 -19.12
CA ASP A 102 7.22 20.76 -20.44
C ASP A 102 7.49 22.27 -20.42
N TYR A 103 6.65 23.04 -19.71
CA TYR A 103 6.85 24.48 -19.54
C TYR A 103 8.13 24.82 -18.77
N TYR A 104 8.50 23.98 -17.79
CA TYR A 104 9.73 24.14 -17.01
C TYR A 104 10.98 23.81 -17.85
N TYR A 105 10.92 22.75 -18.68
CA TYR A 105 12.00 22.38 -19.59
C TYR A 105 12.22 23.41 -20.71
N THR A 106 11.14 23.89 -21.32
CA THR A 106 11.19 24.92 -22.38
C THR A 106 11.64 26.27 -21.85
N SER A 107 11.17 26.68 -20.65
CA SER A 107 11.62 27.94 -20.03
C SER A 107 13.06 27.90 -19.52
N GLY A 108 13.59 26.72 -19.18
CA GLY A 108 14.97 26.55 -18.70
C GLY A 108 16.04 26.53 -19.80
N TYR A 109 15.69 26.16 -21.04
CA TYR A 109 16.61 26.11 -22.18
C TYR A 109 16.51 27.32 -23.14
N GLY A 110 15.52 28.21 -22.94
CA GLY A 110 15.21 29.30 -23.86
C GLY A 110 15.87 30.66 -23.58
N ARG A 111 16.90 30.74 -22.72
CA ARG A 111 17.57 32.04 -22.44
C ARG A 111 19.09 31.92 -22.46
N LYS A 112 19.64 32.08 -23.67
CA LYS A 112 21.03 32.51 -23.91
C LYS A 112 21.02 33.49 -25.08
N ASP A 113 20.72 34.74 -24.76
CA ASP A 113 21.15 35.91 -25.53
C ASP A 113 21.93 36.82 -24.57
#